data_AF-A0AAD9KJR8-F1
#
_entry.id   AF-A0AAD9KJR8-F1
#
_cell.length_a   1.000
_cell.length_b   1.000
_cell.length_c   1.000
_cell.angle_alpha   90.00
_cell.angle_beta   90.00
_cell.angle_gamma   90.00
#
_symmetry.space_group_name_H-M   'P 1'
#
loop_
_entity.id
_entity.type
_entity.pdbx_description
1 polymer ?
#
loop_
_entity_poly.entity_id
_entity_poly.type
_entity_poly.pdbx_seq_one_letter_code
_entity_poly.pdbx_strand_id
1 'polypeptide(L)'
;MNWIEEQCQDIEDSLKKNNSNKTYQLVKDLTSTKQGRTTTIQDKDGKCLTEEQDILKRWSEYCSELYNYRATGDPEVLNVPPATDKDNFPILREDVKAAVKSLKKWKSAGADNVPAELVQAGEKP
;
A
#
# COMPACT_ATOMS: atom_id res chain seq x y z
N MET A 1 21.81 36.22 -9.92
CA MET A 1 21.44 34.90 -10.48
C MET A 1 22.70 34.06 -10.62
N ASN A 2 23.44 33.84 -9.54
CA ASN A 2 24.85 33.44 -9.66
C ASN A 2 25.07 31.93 -9.46
N TRP A 3 24.06 31.23 -8.94
CA TRP A 3 24.17 29.81 -8.63
C TRP A 3 24.28 28.94 -9.89
N ILE A 4 23.49 29.21 -10.92
CA ILE A 4 23.53 28.44 -12.18
C ILE A 4 24.88 28.64 -12.88
N GLU A 5 25.38 29.88 -12.90
CA GLU A 5 26.69 30.20 -13.48
C GLU A 5 27.83 29.49 -12.75
N GLU A 6 27.79 29.43 -11.42
CA GLU A 6 28.74 28.68 -10.59
C GLU A 6 28.71 27.18 -10.89
N GLN A 7 27.52 26.58 -11.03
CA GLN A 7 27.39 25.17 -11.40
C GLN A 7 27.94 24.87 -12.81
N CYS A 8 27.70 25.77 -13.78
CA CYS A 8 28.27 25.64 -15.12
C CYS A 8 29.80 25.70 -15.10
N GLN A 9 30.38 26.62 -14.32
CA GLN A 9 31.84 26.75 -14.18
C GLN A 9 32.46 25.49 -13.57
N ASP A 10 31.82 24.91 -12.56
CA ASP A 10 32.27 23.69 -11.89
C ASP A 10 32.24 22.46 -12.82
N ILE A 11 31.25 22.39 -13.71
CA ILE A 11 31.15 21.36 -14.75
C ILE A 11 32.30 21.51 -15.75
N GLU A 12 32.55 22.73 -16.24
CA GLU A 12 33.64 23.02 -17.19
C GLU A 12 35.01 22.69 -16.60
N ASP A 13 35.25 23.06 -15.34
CA ASP A 13 36.53 22.81 -14.68
C ASP A 13 36.73 21.32 -14.36
N SER A 14 35.65 20.59 -14.07
CA SER A 14 35.69 19.14 -13.89
C SER A 14 35.96 18.40 -15.20
N LEU A 15 35.42 18.91 -16.32
CA LEU A 15 35.72 18.42 -17.67
C LEU A 15 37.17 18.67 -18.06
N LYS A 16 37.71 19.87 -17.80
CA LYS A 16 39.14 20.19 -18.04
C LYS A 16 40.08 19.28 -17.25
N LYS A 17 39.65 18.83 -16.06
CA LYS A 17 40.39 17.89 -15.20
C LYS A 17 40.14 16.41 -15.54
N ASN A 18 39.40 16.13 -16.62
CA ASN A 18 39.01 14.79 -17.07
C ASN A 18 38.31 13.94 -15.98
N ASN A 19 37.58 14.59 -15.06
CA ASN A 19 36.88 13.93 -13.96
C ASN A 19 35.43 13.62 -14.37
N SER A 20 35.28 12.64 -15.27
CA SER A 20 33.99 12.24 -15.85
C SER A 20 32.94 11.85 -14.81
N ASN A 21 33.36 11.26 -13.68
CA ASN A 21 32.45 10.89 -12.59
C ASN A 21 31.85 12.13 -11.92
N LYS A 22 32.67 13.14 -11.59
CA LYS A 22 32.19 14.40 -11.01
C LYS A 22 31.30 15.17 -11.97
N THR A 23 31.68 15.24 -13.26
CA THR A 23 30.86 15.87 -14.31
C THR A 23 29.49 15.19 -14.41
N TYR A 24 29.45 13.86 -14.44
CA TYR A 24 28.19 13.12 -14.51
C TYR A 24 27.30 13.37 -13.29
N GLN A 25 27.87 13.39 -12.08
CA GLN A 25 27.12 13.68 -10.85
C GLN A 25 26.51 15.10 -10.87
N LEU A 26 27.28 16.11 -11.23
CA LEU A 26 26.79 17.51 -11.32
C LEU A 26 25.66 17.65 -12.34
N VAL A 27 25.82 17.05 -13.53
CA VAL A 27 24.77 17.06 -14.57
C VAL A 27 23.53 16.31 -14.09
N LYS A 28 23.70 15.18 -13.41
CA LYS A 28 22.59 14.40 -12.84
C LYS A 28 21.86 15.20 -11.76
N ASP A 29 22.57 15.91 -10.88
CA ASP A 29 21.94 16.72 -9.84
C ASP A 29 21.17 17.93 -10.40
N LEU A 30 21.63 18.51 -11.50
CA LEU A 30 20.93 19.60 -12.21
C LEU A 30 19.69 19.12 -12.99
N THR A 31 19.77 17.93 -13.57
CA THR A 31 18.73 17.40 -14.49
C THR A 31 17.73 16.50 -13.79
N SER A 32 18.09 15.89 -12.66
CA SER A 32 17.20 15.01 -11.90
C SER A 32 16.31 15.84 -10.98
N THR A 33 15.01 15.79 -11.21
CA THR A 33 14.00 16.22 -10.26
C THR A 33 14.07 15.31 -9.04
N LYS A 34 14.65 15.79 -7.94
CA LYS A 34 14.56 15.12 -6.65
C LYS A 34 13.09 15.07 -6.26
N GLN A 35 12.46 13.91 -6.39
CA GLN A 35 11.20 13.62 -5.72
C GLN A 35 11.49 13.65 -4.23
N GLY A 36 11.34 14.82 -3.60
CA GLY A 36 11.37 14.93 -2.16
C GLY A 36 10.39 13.91 -1.58
N ARG A 37 10.84 13.13 -0.59
CA ARG A 37 9.88 12.41 0.25
C ARG A 37 9.01 13.48 0.89
N THR A 38 7.77 13.59 0.44
CA THR A 38 6.75 14.42 1.09
C THR A 38 6.36 13.74 2.39
N THR A 39 7.23 13.81 3.40
CA THR A 39 6.91 13.47 4.79
C THR A 39 6.24 14.65 5.49
N THR A 40 5.57 15.52 4.74
CA THR A 40 4.82 16.64 5.30
C THR A 40 3.35 16.28 5.28
N ILE A 41 2.73 16.19 6.46
CA ILE A 41 1.27 16.03 6.61
C ILE A 41 0.69 17.26 7.27
N GLN A 42 -0.62 17.46 7.20
CA GLN A 42 -1.28 18.59 7.87
C GLN A 42 -1.89 18.14 9.20
N ASP A 43 -1.81 19.01 10.21
CA ASP A 43 -2.62 18.89 11.42
C ASP A 43 -4.10 19.20 11.13
N LYS A 44 -4.94 19.25 12.17
CA LYS A 44 -6.37 19.53 11.99
C LYS A 44 -6.68 20.97 11.60
N ASP A 45 -5.81 21.90 11.97
CA ASP A 45 -5.93 23.32 11.66
C ASP A 45 -5.27 23.67 10.31
N GLY A 46 -4.79 22.66 9.57
CA GLY A 46 -4.16 22.80 8.26
C GLY A 46 -2.68 23.15 8.32
N LYS A 47 -2.05 23.13 9.50
CA LYS A 47 -0.62 23.42 9.65
C LYS A 47 0.22 22.23 9.18
N CYS A 48 1.22 22.50 8.34
CA CYS A 48 2.18 21.49 7.91
C CYS A 48 3.06 21.00 9.06
N LEU A 49 3.10 19.69 9.27
CA LEU A 49 3.95 18.96 10.21
C LEU A 49 5.08 18.27 9.45
N THR A 50 6.32 18.51 9.88
CA THR A 50 7.53 17.94 9.27
C THR A 50 8.37 17.12 10.24
N GLU A 51 8.15 17.27 11.56
CA GLU A 51 8.85 16.50 12.58
C GLU A 51 8.23 15.12 12.76
N GLU A 52 9.06 14.07 12.83
CA GLU A 52 8.60 12.67 12.93
C GLU A 52 7.67 12.43 14.12
N GLN A 53 7.99 13.03 15.28
CA GLN A 53 7.18 12.91 16.50
C GLN A 53 5.78 13.50 16.30
N ASP A 54 5.69 14.68 15.70
CA ASP A 54 4.42 15.36 15.44
C ASP A 54 3.59 14.62 14.39
N ILE A 55 4.26 14.06 13.37
CA ILE A 55 3.62 13.23 12.34
C ILE A 55 3.00 11.98 12.97
N LEU A 56 3.76 11.26 13.81
CA LEU A 56 3.28 10.06 14.50
C LEU A 56 2.10 10.39 15.44
N LYS A 57 2.20 11.50 16.18
CA LYS A 57 1.12 11.97 17.05
C LYS A 57 -0.15 12.27 16.24
N ARG A 58 -0.02 13.00 15.13
CA ARG A 58 -1.15 13.33 14.24
C ARG A 58 -1.80 12.10 13.63
N TRP A 59 -1.01 11.08 13.26
CA TRP A 59 -1.51 9.78 12.81
C TRP A 59 -2.27 9.05 13.91
N SER A 60 -1.72 9.02 15.12
CA SER A 60 -2.38 8.38 16.28
C SER A 60 -3.72 9.03 16.60
N GLU A 61 -3.78 10.36 16.60
CA GLU A 61 -5.02 11.14 16.79
C GLU A 61 -6.06 10.80 15.71
N TYR A 62 -5.66 10.84 14.43
CA TYR A 62 -6.54 10.52 13.30
C TYR A 62 -7.17 9.12 13.42
N CYS A 63 -6.33 8.11 13.65
CA CYS A 63 -6.80 6.73 13.77
C CYS A 63 -7.70 6.55 14.99
N SER A 64 -7.37 7.18 16.11
CA SER A 64 -8.17 7.12 17.32
C SER A 64 -9.56 7.71 17.10
N GLU A 65 -9.68 8.82 16.39
CA GLU A 65 -10.99 9.42 16.08
C GLU A 65 -11.79 8.58 15.09
N LEU A 66 -11.13 8.05 14.06
CA LEU A 66 -11.78 7.24 13.04
C LEU A 66 -12.35 5.93 13.62
N TYR A 67 -11.60 5.26 14.48
CA TYR A 67 -11.96 3.91 14.96
C TYR A 67 -12.62 3.90 16.35
N ASN A 68 -12.36 4.89 17.21
CA ASN A 68 -13.08 5.01 18.49
C ASN A 68 -14.38 5.81 18.36
N TYR A 69 -14.74 6.26 17.15
CA TYR A 69 -16.10 6.68 16.88
C TYR A 69 -17.03 5.53 17.26
N ARG A 70 -17.76 5.70 18.38
CA ARG A 70 -18.90 4.85 18.70
C ARG A 70 -19.95 5.15 17.65
N ALA A 71 -19.88 4.44 16.54
CA ALA A 71 -21.07 4.18 15.77
C ALA A 71 -22.02 3.49 16.76
N THR A 72 -23.01 4.22 17.26
CA THR A 72 -24.29 3.61 17.57
C THR A 72 -24.74 2.98 16.27
N GLY A 73 -24.29 1.75 16.04
CA GLY A 73 -24.73 0.95 14.90
C GLY A 73 -26.24 0.95 14.97
N ASP A 74 -26.88 1.28 13.85
CA ASP A 74 -28.32 1.28 13.77
C ASP A 74 -28.80 -0.11 14.24
N PRO A 75 -29.60 -0.19 15.32
CA PRO A 75 -30.09 -1.48 15.81
C PRO A 75 -30.88 -2.23 14.73
N GLU A 76 -31.45 -1.55 13.72
CA GLU A 76 -32.05 -2.22 12.56
C GLU A 76 -31.00 -2.90 11.66
N VAL A 77 -29.84 -2.29 11.46
CA VAL A 77 -28.73 -2.88 10.68
C VAL A 77 -28.10 -4.07 11.41
N LEU A 78 -28.07 -4.02 12.75
CA LEU A 78 -27.57 -5.11 13.59
C LEU A 78 -28.62 -6.19 13.87
N ASN A 79 -29.90 -5.94 13.55
CA ASN A 79 -30.98 -6.91 13.67
C ASN A 79 -30.93 -7.89 12.49
N VAL A 80 -29.88 -8.70 12.46
CA VAL A 80 -29.79 -9.83 11.54
C VAL A 80 -30.78 -10.89 12.05
N PRO A 81 -31.78 -11.29 11.24
CA PRO A 81 -32.67 -12.39 11.62
C PRO A 81 -31.82 -13.63 11.97
N PRO A 82 -32.21 -14.40 13.00
CA PRO A 82 -31.53 -15.66 13.29
C PRO A 82 -31.49 -16.49 11.99
N ALA A 83 -30.32 -17.07 11.71
CA ALA A 83 -30.12 -17.87 10.51
C ALA A 83 -31.25 -18.91 10.44
N THR A 84 -32.13 -18.73 9.46
CA THR A 84 -33.15 -19.73 9.21
C THR A 84 -32.46 -20.93 8.58
N ASP A 85 -32.69 -22.13 9.08
CA ASP A 85 -32.24 -23.43 8.51
C ASP A 85 -32.85 -23.72 7.11
N LYS A 86 -33.23 -22.68 6.36
CA LYS A 86 -33.81 -22.75 5.01
C LYS A 86 -32.82 -23.34 3.99
N ASP A 87 -31.53 -23.35 4.31
CA ASP A 87 -30.47 -23.93 3.49
C ASP A 87 -29.87 -25.21 4.10
N ASN A 88 -30.61 -25.93 4.95
CA ASN A 88 -30.18 -27.24 5.44
C ASN A 88 -30.42 -28.33 4.38
N PHE A 89 -29.82 -28.15 3.20
CA PHE A 89 -29.76 -29.18 2.17
C PHE A 89 -28.55 -30.08 2.43
N PRO A 90 -28.66 -31.40 2.20
CA PRO A 90 -27.50 -32.27 2.25
C PRO A 90 -26.48 -31.80 1.21
N ILE A 91 -25.22 -31.61 1.64
CA ILE A 91 -24.13 -31.25 0.74
C ILE A 91 -23.93 -32.40 -0.25
N LEU A 92 -24.25 -32.18 -1.53
CA LEU A 92 -24.08 -33.19 -2.56
C LEU A 92 -22.62 -33.25 -3.02
N ARG A 93 -22.20 -34.41 -3.53
CA ARG A 93 -20.85 -34.58 -4.07
C ARG A 93 -20.62 -33.65 -5.27
N GLU A 94 -21.68 -33.37 -6.02
CA GLU A 94 -21.72 -32.45 -7.16
C GLU A 94 -21.45 -31.01 -6.72
N ASP A 95 -22.01 -30.58 -5.58
CA ASP A 95 -21.77 -29.24 -5.03
C ASP A 95 -20.31 -29.04 -4.66
N VAL A 96 -19.71 -30.05 -4.02
CA VAL A 96 -18.28 -30.04 -3.65
C VAL A 96 -17.40 -29.96 -4.91
N LYS A 97 -17.69 -30.77 -5.93
CA LYS A 97 -16.96 -30.72 -7.22
C LYS A 97 -17.08 -29.36 -7.90
N ALA A 98 -18.27 -28.78 -7.90
CA ALA A 98 -18.50 -27.45 -8.49
C ALA A 98 -17.70 -26.37 -7.74
N ALA A 99 -17.70 -26.42 -6.39
CA ALA A 99 -16.95 -25.50 -5.55
C ALA A 99 -15.43 -25.61 -5.80
N VAL A 100 -14.86 -26.82 -5.80
CA VAL A 100 -13.43 -27.04 -6.06
C VAL A 100 -13.04 -26.55 -7.46
N LYS A 101 -13.86 -26.84 -8.48
CA LYS A 101 -13.63 -26.35 -9.85
C LYS A 101 -13.69 -24.82 -9.97
N SER A 102 -14.51 -24.17 -9.15
CA SER A 102 -14.67 -22.70 -9.15
C SER A 102 -13.51 -21.93 -8.51
N LEU A 103 -12.60 -22.62 -7.80
CA LEU A 103 -11.45 -21.96 -7.15
C LEU A 103 -10.56 -21.25 -8.18
N LYS A 104 -10.18 -20.01 -7.85
CA LYS A 104 -9.32 -19.18 -8.70
C LYS A 104 -7.86 -19.63 -8.57
N LYS A 105 -7.24 -19.89 -9.72
CA LYS A 105 -5.80 -20.20 -9.82
C LYS A 105 -4.93 -18.95 -9.69
N TRP A 106 -3.65 -19.15 -9.42
CA TRP A 106 -2.61 -18.14 -9.32
C TRP A 106 -2.85 -17.12 -8.21
N LYS A 107 -3.58 -17.53 -7.17
CA LYS A 107 -3.73 -16.78 -5.93
C LYS A 107 -2.73 -17.30 -4.91
N SER A 108 -2.24 -16.39 -4.06
CA SER A 108 -1.43 -16.78 -2.91
C SER A 108 -2.22 -17.74 -2.03
N ALA A 109 -1.54 -18.73 -1.48
CA ALA A 109 -2.12 -19.62 -0.49
C ALA A 109 -2.54 -18.83 0.77
N GLY A 110 -3.51 -19.37 1.50
CA GLY A 110 -3.94 -18.82 2.77
C GLY A 110 -2.92 -19.07 3.89
N ALA A 111 -3.33 -18.85 5.13
CA ALA A 111 -2.51 -19.15 6.30
C ALA A 111 -2.18 -20.65 6.45
N ASP A 112 -2.96 -21.51 5.79
CA ASP A 112 -2.73 -22.95 5.68
C ASP A 112 -1.60 -23.33 4.70
N ASN A 113 -1.12 -22.37 3.91
CA ASN A 113 -0.11 -22.54 2.87
C ASN A 113 -0.52 -23.58 1.79
N VAL A 114 -1.82 -23.79 1.59
CA VAL A 114 -2.36 -24.71 0.57
C VAL A 114 -2.84 -23.91 -0.65
N PRO A 115 -2.24 -24.11 -1.84
CA PRO A 115 -2.67 -23.43 -3.06
C PRO A 115 -3.91 -24.11 -3.67
N ALA A 116 -4.76 -23.33 -4.34
CA ALA A 116 -6.00 -23.80 -4.96
C ALA A 116 -5.78 -24.91 -6.01
N GLU A 117 -4.64 -24.86 -6.70
CA GLU A 117 -4.21 -25.84 -7.70
C GLU A 117 -4.01 -27.23 -7.09
N LEU A 118 -3.54 -27.30 -5.84
CA LEU A 118 -3.32 -28.57 -5.16
C LEU A 118 -4.65 -29.26 -4.84
N VAL A 119 -5.64 -28.49 -4.39
CA VAL A 119 -7.01 -28.98 -4.12
C VAL A 119 -7.68 -29.46 -5.41
N GLN A 120 -7.52 -28.72 -6.51
CA GLN A 120 -8.05 -29.11 -7.83
C GLN A 120 -7.34 -30.32 -8.44
N ALA A 121 -6.05 -30.51 -8.16
CA ALA A 121 -5.29 -31.67 -8.64
C ALA A 121 -5.70 -32.98 -7.96
N GLY A 122 -6.11 -32.91 -6.68
CA GLY A 122 -6.63 -34.06 -5.93
C GLY A 122 -7.97 -34.61 -6.42
N GLU A 123 -8.65 -33.91 -7.35
CA GLU A 123 -9.86 -34.42 -8.02
C GLU A 123 -9.56 -35.37 -9.20
N LYS A 124 -8.31 -35.49 -9.63
CA LYS A 124 -7.92 -36.45 -10.67
C LYS A 124 -7.79 -37.85 -10.04
N PRO A 125 -8.35 -38.90 -10.68
CA PRO A 125 -8.16 -40.27 -10.23
C PRO A 125 -6.69 -40.70 -10.28
#